data_AF-A0AAU7YXY6-F1
#
_entry.id   AF-A0AAU7YXY6-F1
#
_cell.length_a   1.000
_cell.length_b   1.000
_cell.length_c   1.000
_cell.angle_alpha   90.00
_cell.angle_beta   90.00
_cell.angle_gamma   90.00
#
_symmetry.space_group_name_H-M   'P 1'
#
loop_
_entity.id
_entity.type
_entity.pdbx_description
1 polymer ?
#
loop_
_entity_poly.entity_id
_entity_poly.type
_entity_poly.pdbx_seq_one_letter_code
_entity_poly.pdbx_strand_id
1 'polypeptide(L)'
;MALFEYRSALLLGTLALSLGTAPCQVFVVGEGTATADISTDFSPTHVSLPDTPMTERGRRELVRNLEAEQGFAHRALPVSASVTLRANGPISPGGAEYRKLIYQKGEAAALGDRVIITSMEIKPDRIVLDLNGGPYLKHRFLSHIQINDAPVAQTNAERASGSRITLIFEGHVPEISAPEVKALLEPVIDFGVKTSEQAYADTLPPVLKEAIAAHEVLVGMNHRMVLAALGAPENKMRDQPSGDASGGRYEEWIYGHVPQTIRFVRFVGDRVTVVEIAALGKPIDIHDKDEMGGYNSTAPTREVAMGDKPADGTEKTNGPPTLLKPGEAVSAGRSDNKVQFPDDNKGGASAPASPTPPPSNNLALAQ
;
A
#
# COMPACT_ATOMS: atom_id res chain seq x y z
N MET A 1 67.95 19.20 66.20
CA MET A 1 69.10 18.70 65.43
C MET A 1 68.54 17.78 64.35
N ALA A 2 68.76 17.89 63.06
CA ALA A 2 69.53 18.77 62.21
C ALA A 2 69.05 18.53 60.76
N LEU A 3 68.86 19.61 60.00
CA LEU A 3 69.31 19.82 58.60
C LEU A 3 68.82 18.82 57.51
N PHE A 4 67.95 19.24 56.58
CA PHE A 4 68.18 20.00 55.32
C PHE A 4 68.65 19.14 54.13
N GLU A 5 68.14 19.53 52.96
CA GLU A 5 68.57 19.22 51.58
C GLU A 5 67.89 18.04 50.85
N TYR A 6 67.73 18.03 49.52
CA TYR A 6 67.23 18.98 48.52
C TYR A 6 67.06 18.12 47.24
N ARG A 7 66.04 18.41 46.42
CA ARG A 7 66.03 18.29 44.93
C ARG A 7 66.20 16.93 44.20
N SER A 8 65.06 16.50 43.62
CA SER A 8 64.80 16.24 42.18
C SER A 8 65.57 15.19 41.35
N ALA A 9 64.77 14.34 40.68
CA ALA A 9 64.98 13.47 39.49
C ALA A 9 64.70 12.00 39.87
N LEU A 10 63.82 11.19 39.27
CA LEU A 10 63.44 10.95 37.87
C LEU A 10 62.09 10.17 37.94
N LEU A 11 60.97 10.69 37.44
CA LEU A 11 60.31 10.27 36.18
C LEU A 11 60.69 8.87 35.64
N LEU A 12 59.77 7.90 35.74
CA LEU A 12 59.28 6.99 34.69
C LEU A 12 58.80 5.66 35.29
N GLY A 13 57.52 5.31 35.08
CA GLY A 13 57.09 3.91 35.22
C GLY A 13 55.70 3.66 35.80
N THR A 14 54.69 4.46 35.50
CA THR A 14 53.29 4.06 35.71
C THR A 14 52.54 4.04 34.38
N LEU A 15 52.77 2.99 33.61
CA LEU A 15 51.90 2.61 32.49
C LEU A 15 50.67 1.92 33.09
N ALA A 16 49.70 2.72 33.52
CA ALA A 16 48.40 2.21 33.93
C ALA A 16 47.64 1.73 32.68
N LEU A 17 47.27 0.45 32.67
CA LEU A 17 46.25 -0.10 31.78
C LEU A 17 44.94 0.68 32.01
N SER A 18 44.63 1.63 31.13
CA SER A 18 43.26 2.11 30.96
C SER A 18 42.56 1.13 30.01
N LEU A 19 41.73 0.25 30.55
CA LEU A 19 40.72 -0.44 29.75
C LEU A 19 39.84 0.63 29.10
N GLY A 20 39.90 0.75 27.78
CA GLY A 20 39.01 1.59 27.02
C GLY A 20 37.57 1.10 27.17
N THR A 21 36.78 1.82 27.95
CA THR A 21 35.32 1.70 27.91
C THR A 21 34.87 2.21 26.55
N ALA A 22 34.45 1.31 25.65
CA ALA A 22 33.74 1.72 24.44
C ALA A 22 32.52 2.55 24.86
N PRO A 23 32.36 3.81 24.41
CA PRO A 23 31.15 4.56 24.69
C PRO A 23 30.02 3.87 23.91
N CYS A 24 29.17 3.12 24.62
CA CYS A 24 27.89 2.70 24.08
C CYS A 24 27.06 3.97 23.90
N GLN A 25 27.10 4.58 22.72
CA GLN A 25 26.29 5.75 22.40
C GLN A 25 24.84 5.31 22.27
N VAL A 26 24.04 5.62 23.30
CA VAL A 26 22.60 5.51 23.24
C VAL A 26 22.10 6.64 22.33
N PHE A 27 21.75 6.31 21.10
CA PHE A 27 21.06 7.23 20.20
C PHE A 27 19.62 7.42 20.73
N VAL A 28 19.43 8.48 21.50
CA VAL A 28 18.08 8.93 21.88
C VAL A 28 17.52 9.69 20.69
N VAL A 29 16.55 9.09 20.00
CA VAL A 29 15.82 9.78 18.93
C VAL A 29 14.96 10.86 19.60
N GLY A 30 15.38 12.11 19.45
CA GLY A 30 14.59 13.27 19.87
C GLY A 30 13.53 13.65 18.83
N GLU A 31 12.57 14.48 19.22
CA GLU A 31 11.50 14.99 18.35
C GLU A 31 12.03 15.56 17.02
N GLY A 32 13.11 16.35 17.09
CA GLY A 32 13.72 16.96 15.91
C GLY A 32 14.35 15.97 14.94
N THR A 33 14.88 14.84 15.42
CA THR A 33 15.44 13.78 14.55
C THR A 33 14.37 12.84 14.02
N ALA A 34 13.28 12.60 14.77
CA ALA A 34 12.18 11.73 14.36
C ALA A 34 11.28 12.35 13.29
N THR A 35 11.18 13.68 13.24
CA THR A 35 10.20 14.40 12.41
C THR A 35 10.84 15.29 11.34
N ALA A 36 12.15 15.19 11.15
CA ALA A 36 12.91 16.02 10.20
C ALA A 36 12.40 15.90 8.76
N ASP A 37 11.96 14.71 8.36
CA ASP A 37 11.52 14.41 6.99
C ASP A 37 10.05 14.81 6.74
N ILE A 38 9.32 15.26 7.77
CA ILE A 38 7.92 15.64 7.64
C ILE A 38 7.81 17.04 7.02
N SER A 39 7.33 17.09 5.78
CA SER A 39 6.98 18.34 5.09
C SER A 39 5.80 19.03 5.80
N THR A 40 6.00 20.31 6.12
CA THR A 40 4.99 21.17 6.77
C THR A 40 4.51 22.31 5.88
N ASP A 41 5.04 22.41 4.66
CA ASP A 41 4.74 23.50 3.75
C ASP A 41 3.27 23.44 3.35
N PHE A 42 2.56 24.56 3.41
CA PHE A 42 1.12 24.62 3.16
C PHE A 42 0.81 25.74 2.18
N SER A 43 0.20 25.37 1.06
CA SER A 43 -0.34 26.31 0.06
C SER A 43 -1.85 26.44 0.27
N PRO A 44 -2.37 27.63 0.61
CA PRO A 44 -3.81 27.85 0.73
C PRO A 44 -4.52 27.62 -0.60
N THR A 45 -5.76 27.14 -0.52
CA THR A 45 -6.63 26.95 -1.69
C THR A 45 -7.28 28.28 -2.10
N HIS A 46 -7.71 28.36 -3.35
CA HIS A 46 -8.40 29.53 -3.91
C HIS A 46 -9.71 29.10 -4.61
N VAL A 47 -10.62 28.47 -3.85
CA VAL A 47 -11.93 28.05 -4.36
C VAL A 47 -12.96 29.16 -4.13
N SER A 48 -13.74 29.50 -5.14
CA SER A 48 -14.86 30.44 -4.99
C SER A 48 -15.99 29.81 -4.18
N LEU A 49 -16.32 30.37 -3.03
CA LEU A 49 -17.39 29.88 -2.15
C LEU A 49 -18.64 30.75 -2.33
N PRO A 50 -19.83 30.16 -2.57
CA PRO A 50 -21.07 30.92 -2.61
C PRO A 50 -21.51 31.34 -1.20
N ASP A 51 -22.20 32.47 -1.06
CA ASP A 51 -22.71 32.94 0.24
C ASP A 51 -24.02 32.26 0.69
N THR A 52 -24.53 31.31 -0.10
CA THR A 52 -25.80 30.63 0.16
C THR A 52 -25.57 29.45 1.11
N PRO A 53 -26.35 29.33 2.20
CA PRO A 53 -26.18 28.23 3.14
C PRO A 53 -26.58 26.89 2.54
N MET A 54 -25.86 25.83 2.93
CA MET A 54 -26.09 24.51 2.40
C MET A 54 -27.51 24.00 2.68
N THR A 55 -28.18 23.59 1.61
CA THR A 55 -29.50 22.95 1.66
C THR A 55 -29.41 21.50 2.15
N GLU A 56 -30.50 20.93 2.67
CA GLU A 56 -30.53 19.53 3.08
C GLU A 56 -30.27 18.58 1.89
N ARG A 57 -30.74 18.97 0.70
CA ARG A 57 -30.46 18.24 -0.55
C ARG A 57 -28.97 18.25 -0.86
N GLY A 58 -28.33 19.43 -0.85
CA GLY A 58 -26.88 19.56 -1.07
C GLY A 58 -26.08 18.75 -0.06
N ARG A 59 -26.47 18.77 1.22
CA ARG A 59 -25.86 17.93 2.27
C ARG A 59 -25.91 16.43 1.94
N ARG A 60 -27.06 15.91 1.51
CA ARG A 60 -27.23 14.48 1.16
C ARG A 60 -26.40 14.11 -0.07
N GLU A 61 -26.37 14.99 -1.06
CA GLU A 61 -25.57 14.79 -2.27
C GLU A 61 -24.08 14.80 -1.97
N LEU A 62 -23.62 15.72 -1.12
CA LEU A 62 -22.23 15.78 -0.68
C LEU A 62 -21.82 14.49 0.04
N VAL A 63 -22.62 14.02 1.00
CA VAL A 63 -22.38 12.76 1.72
C VAL A 63 -22.29 11.60 0.75
N ARG A 64 -23.25 11.46 -0.17
CA ARG A 64 -23.28 10.37 -1.14
C ARG A 64 -22.04 10.35 -2.04
N ASN A 65 -21.51 11.51 -2.42
CA ASN A 65 -20.42 11.62 -3.39
C ASN A 65 -19.02 11.61 -2.76
N LEU A 66 -18.90 11.87 -1.45
CA LEU A 66 -17.61 11.91 -0.75
C LEU A 66 -17.42 10.77 0.25
N GLU A 67 -18.49 10.18 0.77
CA GLU A 67 -18.37 9.02 1.63
C GLU A 67 -17.83 7.82 0.83
N ALA A 68 -16.84 7.13 1.40
CA ALA A 68 -16.03 6.09 0.76
C ALA A 68 -15.13 6.55 -0.40
N GLU A 69 -14.98 7.87 -0.62
CA GLU A 69 -14.02 8.38 -1.60
C GLU A 69 -12.58 8.08 -1.15
N GLN A 70 -11.75 7.72 -2.13
CA GLN A 70 -10.34 7.41 -1.91
C GLN A 70 -9.47 8.56 -2.42
N GLY A 71 -8.42 8.87 -1.67
CA GLY A 71 -7.40 9.83 -2.06
C GLY A 71 -6.03 9.41 -1.54
N PHE A 72 -5.04 10.26 -1.76
CA PHE A 72 -3.68 10.06 -1.28
C PHE A 72 -3.29 11.19 -0.36
N ALA A 73 -2.62 10.88 0.75
CA ALA A 73 -2.20 11.89 1.69
C ALA A 73 -1.08 12.75 1.08
N HIS A 74 -1.33 14.05 0.93
CA HIS A 74 -0.33 15.01 0.44
C HIS A 74 0.71 15.40 1.51
N ARG A 75 0.53 14.90 2.75
CA ARG A 75 1.44 15.04 3.88
C ARG A 75 1.21 13.91 4.88
N ALA A 76 2.17 13.70 5.78
CA ALA A 76 1.98 12.79 6.91
C ALA A 76 0.82 13.25 7.79
N LEU A 77 -0.18 12.40 8.02
CA LEU A 77 -1.35 12.70 8.82
C LEU A 77 -1.18 12.13 10.24
N PRO A 78 -1.48 12.89 11.30
CA PRO A 78 -1.44 12.39 12.67
C PRO A 78 -2.69 11.55 13.01
N VAL A 79 -2.54 10.60 13.93
CA VAL A 79 -3.67 9.89 14.57
C VAL A 79 -4.36 10.82 15.58
N SER A 80 -5.05 11.85 15.09
CA SER A 80 -5.65 12.87 15.94
C SER A 80 -6.90 13.51 15.32
N ALA A 81 -7.69 14.16 16.17
CA ALA A 81 -8.85 14.97 15.78
C ALA A 81 -8.57 16.48 15.73
N SER A 82 -7.33 16.90 15.99
CA SER A 82 -6.95 18.31 16.15
C SER A 82 -6.54 18.99 14.85
N VAL A 83 -6.56 18.27 13.72
CA VAL A 83 -6.22 18.87 12.42
C VAL A 83 -7.42 19.63 11.88
N THR A 84 -7.27 20.95 11.83
CA THR A 84 -8.28 21.86 11.30
C THR A 84 -7.74 22.52 10.04
N LEU A 85 -8.56 22.57 9.00
CA LEU A 85 -8.27 23.24 7.75
C LEU A 85 -9.28 24.36 7.59
N ARG A 86 -8.82 25.61 7.48
CA ARG A 86 -9.74 26.70 7.14
C ARG A 86 -9.96 26.69 5.63
N ALA A 87 -11.19 26.83 5.17
CA ALA A 87 -11.50 26.95 3.76
C ALA A 87 -10.74 28.16 3.17
N ASN A 88 -9.92 27.92 2.13
CA ASN A 88 -9.01 28.92 1.54
C ASN A 88 -8.00 29.56 2.52
N GLY A 89 -7.79 28.93 3.67
CA GLY A 89 -6.95 29.45 4.74
C GLY A 89 -5.92 28.44 5.22
N PRO A 90 -5.16 28.77 6.28
CA PRO A 90 -4.10 27.91 6.78
C PRO A 90 -4.63 26.66 7.49
N ILE A 91 -3.79 25.62 7.50
CA ILE A 91 -3.93 24.45 8.38
C ILE A 91 -3.51 24.80 9.81
N SER A 92 -4.23 24.30 10.80
CA SER A 92 -3.94 24.44 12.22
C SER A 92 -4.07 23.09 12.93
N PRO A 93 -3.08 22.65 13.72
CA PRO A 93 -1.78 23.28 13.95
C PRO A 93 -0.86 23.23 12.71
N GLY A 94 -0.02 24.25 12.53
CA GLY A 94 0.96 24.33 11.42
C GLY A 94 2.40 24.19 11.88
N GLY A 95 3.32 23.92 10.95
CA GLY A 95 4.76 23.94 11.20
C GLY A 95 5.23 22.98 12.30
N ALA A 96 5.98 23.49 13.27
CA ALA A 96 6.57 22.70 14.35
C ALA A 96 5.52 22.01 15.25
N GLU A 97 4.39 22.67 15.53
CA GLU A 97 3.32 22.07 16.34
C GLU A 97 2.66 20.88 15.63
N TYR A 98 2.62 20.89 14.30
CA TYR A 98 2.15 19.74 13.52
C TYR A 98 3.11 18.55 13.63
N ARG A 99 4.43 18.78 13.58
CA ARG A 99 5.44 17.73 13.79
C ARG A 99 5.36 17.15 15.20
N LYS A 100 5.24 18.01 16.21
CA LYS A 100 5.07 17.61 17.60
C LYS A 100 3.82 16.76 17.80
N LEU A 101 2.72 17.11 17.14
CA LEU A 101 1.48 16.34 17.16
C LEU A 101 1.69 14.93 16.61
N ILE A 102 2.37 14.78 15.47
CA ILE A 102 2.69 13.47 14.88
C ILE A 102 3.63 12.69 15.81
N TYR A 103 4.64 13.33 16.39
CA TYR A 103 5.55 12.68 17.34
C TYR A 103 4.81 12.13 18.58
N GLN A 104 3.85 12.88 19.12
CA GLN A 104 3.13 12.49 20.33
C GLN A 104 2.00 11.48 20.08
N LYS A 105 1.29 11.61 18.96
CA LYS A 105 0.09 10.80 18.66
C LYS A 105 0.36 9.66 17.71
N GLY A 106 1.49 9.68 17.02
CA GLY A 106 1.79 8.77 15.93
C GLY A 106 1.21 9.23 14.60
N GLU A 107 1.72 8.62 13.55
CA GLU A 107 1.34 8.83 12.16
C GLU A 107 0.24 7.84 11.76
N ALA A 108 -0.83 8.37 11.19
CA ALA A 108 -1.99 7.65 10.68
C ALA A 108 -1.81 7.22 9.22
N ALA A 109 -1.23 8.10 8.41
CA ALA A 109 -0.97 7.88 6.99
C ALA A 109 0.29 8.66 6.60
N ALA A 110 1.17 8.03 5.83
CA ALA A 110 2.39 8.66 5.33
C ALA A 110 2.14 9.51 4.09
N LEU A 111 3.10 10.37 3.75
CA LEU A 111 3.09 11.10 2.49
C LEU A 111 2.96 10.11 1.32
N GLY A 112 1.94 10.28 0.50
CA GLY A 112 1.63 9.42 -0.64
C GLY A 112 0.88 8.13 -0.29
N ASP A 113 0.49 7.93 0.98
CA ASP A 113 -0.30 6.75 1.37
C ASP A 113 -1.78 6.92 1.00
N ARG A 114 -2.45 5.81 0.70
CA ARG A 114 -3.87 5.81 0.34
C ARG A 114 -4.73 6.01 1.58
N VAL A 115 -5.60 7.00 1.52
CA VAL A 115 -6.57 7.32 2.57
C VAL A 115 -7.98 7.24 2.02
N ILE A 116 -8.92 6.81 2.87
CA ILE A 116 -10.34 6.68 2.51
C ILE A 116 -11.17 7.52 3.47
N ILE A 117 -12.10 8.31 2.93
CA ILE A 117 -13.10 9.02 3.73
C ILE A 117 -14.13 7.99 4.21
N THR A 118 -14.07 7.63 5.49
CA THR A 118 -14.94 6.61 6.10
C THR A 118 -16.20 7.16 6.72
N SER A 119 -16.22 8.44 7.08
CA SER A 119 -17.41 9.12 7.59
C SER A 119 -17.27 10.62 7.37
N MET A 120 -18.39 11.28 7.10
CA MET A 120 -18.46 12.73 6.99
C MET A 120 -19.65 13.26 7.77
N GLU A 121 -19.40 14.22 8.65
CA GLU A 121 -20.41 14.93 9.41
C GLU A 121 -20.39 16.42 9.06
N ILE A 122 -21.48 16.90 8.49
CA ILE A 122 -21.65 18.32 8.19
C ILE A 122 -22.36 19.00 9.37
N LYS A 123 -21.69 20.01 9.94
CA LYS A 123 -22.19 20.91 10.98
C LYS A 123 -22.46 22.30 10.39
N PRO A 124 -23.11 23.22 11.12
CA PRO A 124 -23.46 24.55 10.58
C PRO A 124 -22.26 25.37 10.10
N ASP A 125 -21.11 25.25 10.76
CA ASP A 125 -19.90 26.05 10.53
C ASP A 125 -18.71 25.25 9.97
N ARG A 126 -18.81 23.92 9.92
CA ARG A 126 -17.68 23.04 9.60
C ARG A 126 -18.12 21.70 9.03
N ILE A 127 -17.23 21.08 8.27
CA ILE A 127 -17.36 19.70 7.80
C ILE A 127 -16.29 18.86 8.51
N VAL A 128 -16.69 17.78 9.16
CA VAL A 128 -15.80 16.86 9.87
C VAL A 128 -15.66 15.59 9.03
N LEU A 129 -14.43 15.22 8.69
CA LEU A 129 -14.10 14.09 7.84
C LEU A 129 -13.25 13.10 8.65
N ASP A 130 -13.69 11.84 8.69
CA ASP A 130 -12.94 10.74 9.29
C ASP A 130 -12.24 9.93 8.22
N LEU A 131 -10.91 9.96 8.24
CA LEU A 131 -10.06 9.17 7.38
C LEU A 131 -9.71 7.84 8.05
N ASN A 132 -9.79 6.74 7.29
CA ASN A 132 -9.40 5.40 7.73
C ASN A 132 -10.01 5.01 9.10
N GLY A 133 -11.30 5.30 9.31
CA GLY A 133 -12.04 4.97 10.53
C GLY A 133 -12.00 6.07 11.60
N GLY A 134 -11.22 7.13 11.39
CA GLY A 134 -11.05 8.24 12.32
C GLY A 134 -10.10 7.92 13.49
N PRO A 135 -9.80 8.91 14.34
CA PRO A 135 -8.81 8.79 15.42
C PRO A 135 -9.35 8.11 16.68
N TYR A 136 -10.64 7.76 16.71
CA TYR A 136 -11.29 7.12 17.84
C TYR A 136 -11.95 5.81 17.41
N LEU A 137 -11.78 4.77 18.22
CA LEU A 137 -12.46 3.50 17.99
C LEU A 137 -13.97 3.68 18.18
N LYS A 138 -14.75 3.12 17.25
CA LYS A 138 -16.20 3.05 17.40
C LYS A 138 -16.53 2.06 18.53
N HIS A 139 -17.33 2.50 19.50
CA HIS A 139 -17.74 1.67 20.62
C HIS A 139 -18.63 0.51 20.13
N ARG A 140 -18.25 -0.74 20.45
CA ARG A 140 -19.01 -1.96 20.11
C ARG A 140 -19.52 -2.60 21.39
N PHE A 141 -20.79 -2.45 21.74
CA PHE A 141 -21.29 -2.98 23.03
C PHE A 141 -21.06 -4.49 23.22
N LEU A 142 -21.10 -5.28 22.14
CA LEU A 142 -20.84 -6.73 22.16
C LEU A 142 -19.40 -7.08 22.59
N SER A 143 -18.43 -6.16 22.48
CA SER A 143 -17.06 -6.43 22.96
C SER A 143 -16.95 -6.45 24.49
N HIS A 144 -17.98 -5.95 25.19
CA HIS A 144 -18.05 -5.97 26.65
C HIS A 144 -18.87 -7.15 27.20
N ILE A 145 -19.43 -8.00 26.33
CA ILE A 145 -20.27 -9.13 26.73
C ILE A 145 -19.46 -10.43 26.66
N GLN A 146 -19.43 -11.14 27.78
CA GLN A 146 -18.83 -12.46 27.94
C GLN A 146 -19.91 -13.45 28.33
N ILE A 147 -19.92 -14.63 27.70
CA ILE A 147 -20.81 -15.75 28.05
C ILE A 147 -19.90 -16.93 28.40
N ASN A 148 -20.01 -17.43 29.63
CA ASN A 148 -19.17 -18.54 30.13
C ASN A 148 -17.66 -18.27 29.98
N ASP A 149 -17.19 -17.08 30.38
CA ASP A 149 -15.79 -16.61 30.23
C ASP A 149 -15.24 -16.58 28.79
N ALA A 150 -16.09 -16.80 27.78
CA ALA A 150 -15.75 -16.63 26.38
C ALA A 150 -16.27 -15.28 25.86
N PRO A 151 -15.43 -14.42 25.27
CA PRO A 151 -15.88 -13.17 24.67
C PRO A 151 -16.78 -13.45 23.46
N VAL A 152 -17.96 -12.82 23.43
CA VAL A 152 -18.95 -13.02 22.36
C VAL A 152 -18.47 -12.42 21.04
N ALA A 153 -17.69 -11.34 21.11
CA ALA A 153 -17.02 -10.75 19.96
C ALA A 153 -15.52 -11.01 20.05
N GLN A 154 -14.89 -11.34 18.92
CA GLN A 154 -13.43 -11.37 18.82
C GLN A 154 -12.89 -10.00 19.25
N THR A 155 -12.22 -9.96 20.39
CA THR A 155 -11.56 -8.76 20.90
C THR A 155 -10.24 -8.64 20.16
N ASN A 156 -10.31 -8.30 18.88
CA ASN A 156 -9.09 -7.92 18.17
C ASN A 156 -8.58 -6.63 18.84
N ALA A 157 -7.30 -6.54 19.14
CA ALA A 157 -6.69 -5.36 19.75
C ALA A 157 -6.57 -4.22 18.72
N GLU A 158 -7.71 -3.86 18.13
CA GLU A 158 -7.86 -2.88 17.08
C GLU A 158 -7.53 -1.51 17.69
N ARG A 159 -6.48 -0.88 17.17
CA ARG A 159 -6.07 0.47 17.58
C ARG A 159 -6.66 1.44 16.58
N ALA A 160 -7.18 2.57 17.04
CA ALA A 160 -7.55 3.64 16.13
C ALA A 160 -6.28 4.12 15.42
N SER A 161 -6.24 3.93 14.11
CA SER A 161 -5.13 4.34 13.25
C SER A 161 -5.52 5.45 12.27
N GLY A 162 -6.78 5.90 12.31
CA GLY A 162 -7.28 6.93 11.41
C GLY A 162 -6.95 8.36 11.86
N SER A 163 -7.29 9.30 11.00
CA SER A 163 -7.14 10.74 11.24
C SER A 163 -8.48 11.44 11.07
N ARG A 164 -8.72 12.55 11.77
CA ARG A 164 -9.90 13.39 11.56
C ARG A 164 -9.48 14.79 11.16
N ILE A 165 -10.02 15.22 10.02
CA ILE A 165 -9.83 16.56 9.48
C ILE A 165 -11.12 17.34 9.65
N THR A 166 -11.02 18.54 10.20
CA THR A 166 -12.15 19.46 10.30
C THR A 166 -11.95 20.63 9.36
N LEU A 167 -12.77 20.69 8.30
CA LEU A 167 -12.82 21.82 7.38
C LEU A 167 -13.73 22.91 7.96
N ILE A 168 -13.17 24.06 8.30
CA ILE A 168 -13.85 25.18 8.95
C ILE A 168 -14.16 26.26 7.90
N PHE A 169 -15.39 26.75 7.90
CA PHE A 169 -15.83 27.85 7.03
C PHE A 169 -16.00 29.13 7.84
N GLU A 170 -15.83 30.29 7.19
CA GLU A 170 -16.10 31.58 7.81
C GLU A 170 -17.62 31.81 7.83
N GLY A 171 -18.25 31.55 8.98
CA GLY A 171 -19.69 31.71 9.16
C GLY A 171 -20.45 30.40 9.03
N HIS A 172 -20.97 30.12 7.83
CA HIS A 172 -21.78 28.93 7.57
C HIS A 172 -21.16 28.05 6.49
N VAL A 173 -21.53 26.77 6.45
CA VAL A 173 -21.13 25.89 5.34
C VAL A 173 -21.93 26.26 4.09
N PRO A 174 -21.25 26.73 3.02
CA PRO A 174 -21.91 27.16 1.80
C PRO A 174 -22.44 25.98 0.98
N GLU A 175 -23.35 26.23 0.04
CA GLU A 175 -23.82 25.23 -0.92
C GLU A 175 -22.73 24.92 -1.95
N ILE A 176 -21.87 23.97 -1.58
CA ILE A 176 -20.70 23.55 -2.38
C ILE A 176 -20.85 22.13 -2.91
N SER A 177 -20.22 21.90 -4.06
CA SER A 177 -20.21 20.60 -4.71
C SER A 177 -19.10 19.68 -4.19
N ALA A 178 -19.22 18.37 -4.40
CA ALA A 178 -18.17 17.40 -4.05
C ALA A 178 -16.78 17.75 -4.64
N PRO A 179 -16.64 18.13 -5.93
CA PRO A 179 -15.32 18.50 -6.47
C PRO A 179 -14.75 19.76 -5.81
N GLU A 180 -15.57 20.73 -5.41
CA GLU A 180 -15.10 21.91 -4.68
C GLU A 180 -14.56 21.55 -3.29
N VAL A 181 -15.22 20.64 -2.57
CA VAL A 181 -14.70 20.13 -1.29
C VAL A 181 -13.39 19.38 -1.49
N LYS A 182 -13.26 18.58 -2.55
CA LYS A 182 -11.99 17.91 -2.88
C LYS A 182 -10.88 18.93 -3.15
N ALA A 183 -11.16 19.99 -3.90
CA ALA A 183 -10.21 21.07 -4.13
C ALA A 183 -9.82 21.80 -2.83
N LEU A 184 -10.76 22.02 -1.91
CA LEU A 184 -10.46 22.59 -0.59
C LEU A 184 -9.57 21.67 0.26
N LEU A 185 -9.67 20.36 0.09
CA LEU A 185 -8.89 19.35 0.81
C LEU A 185 -7.54 19.03 0.17
N GLU A 186 -7.28 19.49 -1.05
CA GLU A 186 -6.06 19.24 -1.84
C GLU A 186 -4.74 19.41 -1.06
N PRO A 187 -4.56 20.43 -0.19
CA PRO A 187 -3.30 20.59 0.57
C PRO A 187 -3.00 19.45 1.57
N VAL A 188 -4.00 18.61 1.83
CA VAL A 188 -3.94 17.50 2.79
C VAL A 188 -4.17 16.16 2.10
N ILE A 189 -5.10 16.07 1.16
CA ILE A 189 -5.45 14.87 0.41
C ILE A 189 -5.60 15.19 -1.07
N ASP A 190 -4.86 14.49 -1.90
CA ASP A 190 -5.00 14.53 -3.34
C ASP A 190 -6.00 13.45 -3.80
N PHE A 191 -7.10 13.87 -4.40
CA PHE A 191 -8.12 13.01 -5.00
C PHE A 191 -7.97 12.84 -6.51
N GLY A 192 -7.03 13.58 -7.13
CA GLY A 192 -6.79 13.58 -8.57
C GLY A 192 -5.90 12.45 -9.06
N VAL A 193 -5.36 11.62 -8.16
CA VAL A 193 -4.47 10.53 -8.53
C VAL A 193 -5.25 9.46 -9.29
N LYS A 194 -4.88 9.31 -10.56
CA LYS A 194 -5.44 8.31 -11.46
C LYS A 194 -5.21 6.92 -10.91
N THR A 195 -6.23 6.06 -11.02
CA THR A 195 -6.04 4.65 -10.70
C THR A 195 -5.00 4.04 -11.64
N SER A 196 -4.41 2.89 -11.26
CA SER A 196 -3.37 2.26 -12.07
C SER A 196 -3.86 1.93 -13.48
N GLU A 197 -5.16 1.66 -13.61
CA GLU A 197 -5.87 1.36 -14.84
C GLU A 197 -6.10 2.63 -15.67
N GLN A 198 -6.50 3.74 -15.04
CA GLN A 198 -6.67 5.04 -15.71
C GLN A 198 -5.33 5.59 -16.22
N ALA A 199 -4.28 5.51 -15.39
CA ALA A 199 -2.93 5.90 -15.80
C ALA A 199 -2.43 5.05 -16.98
N TYR A 200 -2.77 3.76 -16.99
CA TYR A 200 -2.46 2.88 -18.12
C TYR A 200 -3.27 3.25 -19.37
N ALA A 201 -4.56 3.51 -19.24
CA ALA A 201 -5.41 3.94 -20.36
C ALA A 201 -4.85 5.19 -21.06
N ASP A 202 -4.30 6.14 -20.31
CA ASP A 202 -3.67 7.35 -20.84
C ASP A 202 -2.40 7.09 -21.66
N THR A 203 -1.75 5.93 -21.51
CA THR A 203 -0.58 5.56 -22.33
C THR A 203 -0.96 4.95 -23.67
N LEU A 204 -2.24 4.59 -23.87
CA LEU A 204 -2.67 3.85 -25.05
C LEU A 204 -2.87 4.75 -26.30
N PRO A 205 -2.84 4.16 -27.50
CA PRO A 205 -3.25 4.81 -28.74
C PRO A 205 -4.67 5.40 -28.68
N PRO A 206 -4.97 6.44 -29.47
CA PRO A 206 -6.26 7.16 -29.41
C PRO A 206 -7.47 6.26 -29.66
N VAL A 207 -7.37 5.30 -30.58
CA VAL A 207 -8.45 4.33 -30.87
C VAL A 207 -8.85 3.53 -29.63
N LEU A 208 -7.86 3.08 -28.85
CA LEU A 208 -8.10 2.31 -27.63
C LEU A 208 -8.57 3.18 -26.48
N LYS A 209 -8.07 4.42 -26.39
CA LYS A 209 -8.56 5.40 -25.43
C LYS A 209 -10.03 5.72 -25.62
N GLU A 210 -10.45 5.90 -26.87
CA GLU A 210 -11.86 6.15 -27.22
C GLU A 210 -12.73 4.94 -26.86
N ALA A 211 -12.30 3.72 -27.19
CA ALA A 211 -13.02 2.50 -26.80
C ALA A 211 -13.14 2.35 -25.28
N ILE A 212 -12.05 2.59 -24.53
CA ILE A 212 -12.06 2.55 -23.06
C ILE A 212 -12.99 3.63 -22.47
N ALA A 213 -12.93 4.86 -22.99
CA ALA A 213 -13.82 5.93 -22.56
C ALA A 213 -15.30 5.63 -22.87
N ALA A 214 -15.57 4.96 -23.99
CA ALA A 214 -16.88 4.47 -24.37
C ALA A 214 -17.33 3.21 -23.59
N HIS A 215 -16.48 2.65 -22.72
CA HIS A 215 -16.69 1.39 -22.01
C HIS A 215 -16.96 0.22 -22.98
N GLU A 216 -16.23 0.20 -24.10
CA GLU A 216 -16.31 -0.80 -25.16
C GLU A 216 -15.05 -1.67 -25.15
N VAL A 217 -15.23 -2.97 -25.38
CA VAL A 217 -14.15 -3.95 -25.42
C VAL A 217 -13.96 -4.38 -26.86
N LEU A 218 -12.77 -4.15 -27.38
CA LEU A 218 -12.38 -4.60 -28.71
C LEU A 218 -11.73 -5.97 -28.65
N VAL A 219 -12.01 -6.80 -29.65
CA VAL A 219 -11.31 -8.08 -29.84
C VAL A 219 -9.83 -7.79 -30.09
N GLY A 220 -8.95 -8.50 -29.38
CA GLY A 220 -7.50 -8.27 -29.38
C GLY A 220 -6.96 -7.52 -28.16
N MET A 221 -7.82 -6.89 -27.35
CA MET A 221 -7.42 -6.22 -26.10
C MET A 221 -6.77 -7.20 -25.11
N ASN A 222 -5.86 -6.69 -24.26
CA ASN A 222 -5.32 -7.48 -23.14
C ASN A 222 -6.22 -7.38 -21.89
N HIS A 223 -6.07 -8.30 -20.93
CA HIS A 223 -6.83 -8.25 -19.66
C HIS A 223 -6.79 -6.88 -18.98
N ARG A 224 -5.61 -6.23 -18.95
CA ARG A 224 -5.47 -4.89 -18.34
C ARG A 224 -6.27 -3.82 -19.06
N MET A 225 -6.41 -3.92 -20.38
CA MET A 225 -7.22 -2.98 -21.17
C MET A 225 -8.70 -3.20 -20.91
N VAL A 226 -9.14 -4.46 -20.82
CA VAL A 226 -10.53 -4.80 -20.49
C VAL A 226 -10.89 -4.34 -19.07
N LEU A 227 -9.99 -4.53 -18.11
CA LEU A 227 -10.15 -3.98 -16.75
C LEU A 227 -10.19 -2.45 -16.73
N ALA A 228 -9.42 -1.78 -17.60
CA ALA A 228 -9.50 -0.33 -17.71
C ALA A 228 -10.81 0.16 -18.35
N ALA A 229 -11.39 -0.61 -19.28
CA ALA A 229 -12.65 -0.29 -19.96
C ALA A 229 -13.90 -0.58 -19.12
N LEU A 230 -13.96 -1.76 -18.48
CA LEU A 230 -15.17 -2.26 -17.81
C LEU A 230 -15.00 -2.48 -16.30
N GLY A 231 -13.78 -2.40 -15.77
CA GLY A 231 -13.49 -2.73 -14.38
C GLY A 231 -13.45 -4.24 -14.11
N ALA A 232 -13.55 -4.60 -12.83
CA ALA A 232 -13.55 -5.99 -12.40
C ALA A 232 -14.82 -6.73 -12.88
N PRO A 233 -14.69 -7.94 -13.46
CA PRO A 233 -15.86 -8.72 -13.90
C PRO A 233 -16.69 -9.20 -12.71
N GLU A 234 -18.00 -9.35 -12.91
CA GLU A 234 -18.90 -9.92 -11.89
C GLU A 234 -18.62 -11.41 -11.72
N ASN A 235 -18.49 -12.12 -12.85
CA ASN A 235 -18.15 -13.53 -12.86
C ASN A 235 -16.99 -13.80 -13.81
N LYS A 236 -16.07 -14.65 -13.35
CA LYS A 236 -14.92 -15.13 -14.12
C LYS A 236 -14.96 -16.64 -14.16
N MET A 237 -15.11 -17.19 -15.35
CA MET A 237 -15.09 -18.62 -15.61
C MET A 237 -13.82 -18.99 -16.36
N ARG A 238 -13.24 -20.13 -16.05
CA ARG A 238 -12.15 -20.70 -16.84
C ARG A 238 -12.58 -22.08 -17.27
N ASP A 239 -12.57 -22.30 -18.59
CA ASP A 239 -13.01 -23.55 -19.16
C ASP A 239 -12.00 -24.07 -20.19
N GLN A 240 -12.09 -25.36 -20.46
CA GLN A 240 -11.34 -26.03 -21.50
C GLN A 240 -12.36 -26.79 -22.34
N PRO A 241 -12.47 -26.52 -23.65
CA PRO A 241 -13.44 -27.21 -24.49
C PRO A 241 -13.18 -28.72 -24.43
N SER A 242 -14.25 -29.48 -24.26
CA SER A 242 -14.25 -30.86 -23.79
C SER A 242 -13.44 -31.82 -24.69
N GLY A 243 -12.70 -32.73 -24.04
CA GLY A 243 -12.23 -33.99 -24.63
C GLY A 243 -10.90 -33.99 -25.38
N ASP A 244 -10.41 -32.85 -25.87
CA ASP A 244 -9.16 -32.78 -26.61
C ASP A 244 -8.02 -32.21 -25.76
N ALA A 245 -6.95 -32.97 -25.59
CA ALA A 245 -5.73 -32.53 -24.89
C ALA A 245 -5.03 -31.31 -25.56
N SER A 246 -5.48 -30.92 -26.76
CA SER A 246 -5.03 -29.75 -27.52
C SER A 246 -6.03 -28.57 -27.50
N GLY A 247 -7.18 -28.70 -26.83
CA GLY A 247 -8.15 -27.62 -26.67
C GLY A 247 -7.56 -26.49 -25.83
N GLY A 248 -7.38 -25.31 -26.42
CA GLY A 248 -6.82 -24.15 -25.74
C GLY A 248 -7.67 -23.74 -24.54
N ARG A 249 -7.05 -23.57 -23.37
CA ARG A 249 -7.73 -23.06 -22.17
C ARG A 249 -8.17 -21.63 -22.45
N TYR A 250 -9.47 -21.36 -22.27
CA TYR A 250 -10.00 -20.01 -22.36
C TYR A 250 -10.56 -19.56 -21.01
N GLU A 251 -10.59 -18.26 -20.83
CA GLU A 251 -11.13 -17.60 -19.67
C GLU A 251 -12.26 -16.67 -20.14
N GLU A 252 -13.44 -16.79 -19.58
CA GLU A 252 -14.61 -16.02 -19.97
C GLU A 252 -15.02 -15.11 -18.82
N TRP A 253 -15.10 -13.81 -19.10
CA TRP A 253 -15.53 -12.79 -18.17
C TRP A 253 -16.92 -12.33 -18.53
N ILE A 254 -17.80 -12.34 -17.54
CA ILE A 254 -19.19 -11.97 -17.70
C ILE A 254 -19.41 -10.65 -16.98
N TYR A 255 -19.89 -9.67 -17.73
CA TYR A 255 -20.22 -8.35 -17.24
C TYR A 255 -21.72 -8.11 -17.36
N GLY A 256 -22.34 -7.73 -16.23
CA GLY A 256 -23.75 -7.37 -16.13
C GLY A 256 -24.67 -8.56 -15.88
N HIS A 257 -25.90 -8.22 -15.49
CA HIS A 257 -26.97 -9.16 -15.18
C HIS A 257 -28.30 -8.70 -15.80
N VAL A 258 -29.21 -9.64 -16.07
CA VAL A 258 -30.56 -9.33 -16.59
C VAL A 258 -31.29 -8.42 -15.58
N PRO A 259 -31.89 -7.28 -15.98
CA PRO A 259 -32.31 -6.87 -17.33
C PRO A 259 -31.34 -5.95 -18.11
N GLN A 260 -30.11 -5.73 -17.61
CA GLN A 260 -29.11 -4.90 -18.27
C GLN A 260 -28.44 -5.64 -19.44
N THR A 261 -27.68 -4.91 -20.28
CA THR A 261 -26.91 -5.51 -21.38
C THR A 261 -25.77 -6.36 -20.82
N ILE A 262 -25.75 -7.64 -21.15
CA ILE A 262 -24.72 -8.58 -20.71
C ILE A 262 -23.61 -8.62 -21.77
N ARG A 263 -22.35 -8.61 -21.33
CA ARG A 263 -21.19 -8.79 -22.20
C ARG A 263 -20.40 -10.01 -21.77
N PHE A 264 -20.14 -10.92 -22.71
CA PHE A 264 -19.27 -12.07 -22.53
C PHE A 264 -17.95 -11.79 -23.25
N VAL A 265 -16.86 -11.77 -22.50
CA VAL A 265 -15.52 -11.50 -23.03
C VAL A 265 -14.70 -12.76 -22.86
N ARG A 266 -14.37 -13.43 -23.97
CA ARG A 266 -13.54 -14.63 -23.97
C ARG A 266 -12.09 -14.28 -24.25
N PHE A 267 -11.22 -14.75 -23.37
CA PHE A 267 -9.78 -14.61 -23.43
C PHE A 267 -9.13 -15.96 -23.76
N VAL A 268 -8.12 -15.91 -24.62
CA VAL A 268 -7.17 -17.00 -24.82
C VAL A 268 -5.78 -16.46 -24.53
N GLY A 269 -5.11 -17.01 -23.52
CA GLY A 269 -3.85 -16.44 -23.02
C GLY A 269 -4.09 -15.09 -22.36
N ASP A 270 -3.48 -14.02 -22.88
CA ASP A 270 -3.66 -12.63 -22.38
C ASP A 270 -4.54 -11.76 -23.28
N ARG A 271 -5.16 -12.32 -24.34
CA ARG A 271 -5.87 -11.54 -25.36
C ARG A 271 -7.33 -11.95 -25.50
N VAL A 272 -8.19 -10.97 -25.75
CA VAL A 272 -9.60 -11.17 -26.10
C VAL A 272 -9.69 -11.77 -27.50
N THR A 273 -10.39 -12.90 -27.64
CA THR A 273 -10.64 -13.55 -28.92
C THR A 273 -12.08 -13.39 -29.40
N VAL A 274 -13.04 -13.33 -28.47
CA VAL A 274 -14.47 -13.21 -28.80
C VAL A 274 -15.14 -12.28 -27.79
N VAL A 275 -15.95 -11.35 -28.29
CA VAL A 275 -16.84 -10.52 -27.48
C VAL A 275 -18.27 -10.74 -27.93
N GLU A 276 -19.12 -11.21 -27.03
CA GLU A 276 -20.56 -11.40 -27.29
C GLU A 276 -21.36 -10.37 -26.47
N ILE A 277 -22.16 -9.55 -27.15
CA ILE A 277 -22.97 -8.51 -26.51
C ILE A 277 -24.44 -8.90 -26.62
N ALA A 278 -25.06 -9.20 -25.48
CA ALA A 278 -26.48 -9.51 -25.37
C ALA A 278 -27.24 -8.28 -24.84
N ALA A 279 -27.71 -7.44 -25.76
CA ALA A 279 -28.57 -6.30 -25.45
C ALA A 279 -30.06 -6.70 -25.42
N LEU A 280 -30.83 -6.12 -24.50
CA LEU A 280 -32.25 -6.44 -24.32
C LEU A 280 -33.05 -6.13 -25.61
N GLY A 281 -33.63 -7.16 -26.22
CA GLY A 281 -34.45 -7.03 -27.43
C GLY A 281 -33.68 -6.98 -28.75
N LYS A 282 -32.36 -7.14 -28.74
CA LYS A 282 -31.52 -7.29 -29.95
C LYS A 282 -30.97 -8.73 -30.04
N PRO A 283 -30.65 -9.23 -31.24
CA PRO A 283 -29.86 -10.46 -31.37
C PRO A 283 -28.48 -10.27 -30.71
N ILE A 284 -27.84 -11.38 -30.33
CA ILE A 284 -26.51 -11.36 -29.72
C ILE A 284 -25.49 -10.93 -30.79
N ASP A 285 -24.80 -9.82 -30.56
CA ASP A 285 -23.77 -9.32 -31.46
C ASP A 285 -22.43 -9.98 -31.10
N ILE A 286 -21.90 -10.80 -32.01
CA ILE A 286 -20.65 -11.57 -31.84
C ILE A 286 -19.53 -10.89 -32.64
N HIS A 287 -18.48 -10.48 -31.95
CA HIS A 287 -17.26 -9.92 -32.54
C HIS A 287 -16.13 -10.95 -32.39
N ASP A 288 -15.60 -11.41 -33.53
CA ASP A 288 -14.55 -12.45 -33.61
C ASP A 288 -13.28 -11.99 -34.36
N LYS A 289 -13.30 -10.79 -34.95
CA LYS A 289 -12.20 -10.22 -35.72
C LYS A 289 -11.44 -9.21 -34.89
N ASP A 290 -10.11 -9.20 -35.02
CA ASP A 290 -9.25 -8.22 -34.36
C ASP A 290 -9.57 -6.79 -34.82
N GLU A 291 -9.97 -5.95 -33.87
CA GLU A 291 -10.38 -4.55 -34.08
C GLU A 291 -9.34 -3.57 -33.54
N MET A 292 -8.20 -4.06 -33.02
CA MET A 292 -7.13 -3.26 -32.42
C MET A 292 -6.29 -2.44 -33.41
N GLY A 293 -6.67 -2.43 -34.70
CA GLY A 293 -5.95 -1.66 -35.73
C GLY A 293 -4.47 -2.03 -35.88
N GLY A 294 -4.09 -3.27 -35.54
CA GLY A 294 -2.70 -3.75 -35.57
C GLY A 294 -1.86 -3.42 -34.33
N TYR A 295 -2.45 -2.86 -33.27
CA TYR A 295 -1.75 -2.64 -31.99
C TYR A 295 -1.49 -3.98 -31.30
N ASN A 296 -0.24 -4.41 -31.30
CA ASN A 296 0.23 -5.55 -30.54
C ASN A 296 0.83 -5.08 -29.22
N SER A 297 0.08 -5.20 -28.13
CA SER A 297 0.60 -5.00 -26.78
C SER A 297 1.84 -5.88 -26.59
N THR A 298 3.01 -5.26 -26.38
CA THR A 298 4.21 -5.98 -25.97
C THR A 298 3.89 -6.66 -24.64
N ALA A 299 4.11 -7.97 -24.53
CA ALA A 299 3.88 -8.69 -23.29
C ALA A 299 4.63 -7.97 -22.15
N PRO A 300 4.07 -7.90 -20.93
CA PRO A 300 4.75 -7.30 -19.80
C PRO A 300 5.98 -8.14 -19.46
N THR A 301 7.12 -7.81 -20.08
CA THR A 301 8.40 -8.41 -19.74
C THR A 301 8.77 -7.91 -18.35
N ARG A 302 8.39 -8.67 -17.32
CA ARG A 302 9.04 -8.58 -16.02
C ARG A 302 10.41 -9.20 -16.18
N GLU A 303 11.39 -8.42 -16.65
CA GLU A 303 12.79 -8.81 -16.51
C GLU A 303 13.09 -8.81 -15.00
N VAL A 304 12.98 -9.98 -14.39
CA VAL A 304 13.64 -10.26 -13.13
C VAL A 304 15.11 -10.35 -13.49
N ALA A 305 15.84 -9.23 -13.38
CA ALA A 305 17.28 -9.26 -13.39
C ALA A 305 17.73 -10.08 -12.18
N MET A 306 17.89 -11.39 -12.37
CA MET A 306 18.60 -12.23 -11.41
C MET A 306 20.01 -11.64 -11.33
N GLY A 307 20.38 -11.13 -10.16
CA GLY A 307 21.63 -10.41 -9.92
C GLY A 307 22.90 -11.19 -10.20
N ASP A 308 22.79 -12.50 -10.48
CA ASP A 308 23.90 -13.33 -10.95
C ASP A 308 23.98 -13.28 -12.48
N LYS A 309 24.55 -12.19 -13.00
CA LYS A 309 25.17 -12.25 -14.33
C LYS A 309 26.35 -13.22 -14.22
N PRO A 310 26.41 -14.31 -15.02
CA PRO A 310 27.67 -15.04 -15.15
C PRO A 310 28.70 -14.05 -15.71
N ALA A 311 29.81 -13.90 -15.00
CA ALA A 311 30.88 -13.00 -15.38
C ALA A 311 31.47 -13.48 -16.71
N ASP A 312 31.00 -12.88 -17.81
CA ASP A 312 31.70 -12.96 -19.08
C ASP A 312 32.98 -12.14 -18.92
N GLY A 313 34.10 -12.81 -19.11
CA GLY A 313 35.39 -12.33 -18.67
C GLY A 313 35.88 -11.16 -19.50
N THR A 314 35.85 -9.95 -18.92
CA THR A 314 36.93 -8.94 -18.96
C THR A 314 36.44 -7.66 -18.30
N GLU A 315 36.33 -7.62 -16.98
CA GLU A 315 36.36 -6.35 -16.24
C GLU A 315 36.70 -6.64 -14.77
N LYS A 316 37.82 -6.06 -14.31
CA LYS A 316 38.28 -6.20 -12.92
C LYS A 316 37.40 -5.34 -12.02
N THR A 317 36.32 -5.91 -11.51
CA THR A 317 35.58 -5.33 -10.39
C THR A 317 36.29 -5.69 -9.08
N ASN A 318 36.53 -4.68 -8.25
CA ASN A 318 37.13 -4.85 -6.93
C ASN A 318 36.27 -5.82 -6.12
N GLY A 319 36.88 -6.88 -5.59
CA GLY A 319 36.20 -7.88 -4.78
C GLY A 319 35.56 -7.27 -3.53
N PRO A 320 34.60 -7.99 -2.91
CA PRO A 320 33.91 -7.52 -1.71
C PRO A 320 34.91 -7.16 -0.60
N PRO A 321 34.64 -6.11 0.20
CA PRO A 321 35.58 -5.64 1.20
C PRO A 321 35.84 -6.72 2.25
N THR A 322 37.07 -7.22 2.29
CA THR A 322 37.52 -8.18 3.29
C THR A 322 37.82 -7.48 4.61
N LEU A 323 37.50 -8.11 5.74
CA LEU A 323 37.79 -7.62 7.11
C LEU A 323 39.29 -7.55 7.46
N LEU A 324 40.19 -7.91 6.53
CA LEU A 324 41.63 -7.93 6.74
C LEU A 324 42.24 -6.55 6.45
N LYS A 325 43.13 -6.09 7.33
CA LYS A 325 43.96 -4.91 7.07
C LYS A 325 45.08 -5.26 6.07
N PRO A 326 45.56 -4.30 5.26
CA PRO A 326 46.64 -4.56 4.31
C PRO A 326 47.91 -5.01 5.04
N GLY A 327 48.36 -6.26 4.82
CA GLY A 327 49.64 -6.78 5.31
C GLY A 327 49.60 -7.96 6.30
N GLU A 328 48.42 -8.49 6.63
CA GLU A 328 48.30 -9.66 7.53
C GLU A 328 48.39 -10.99 6.73
N ALA A 329 49.38 -11.83 7.04
CA ALA A 329 49.59 -13.12 6.37
C ALA A 329 48.67 -14.21 6.93
N VAL A 330 48.04 -14.97 6.04
CA VAL A 330 47.16 -16.10 6.37
C VAL A 330 48.02 -17.23 6.98
N SER A 331 47.72 -17.64 8.22
CA SER A 331 48.32 -18.86 8.76
C SER A 331 47.80 -20.05 7.95
N ALA A 332 48.73 -20.79 7.34
CA ALA A 332 48.44 -21.96 6.54
C ALA A 332 47.84 -23.06 7.42
N GLY A 333 46.52 -23.15 7.47
CA GLY A 333 45.86 -24.17 8.28
C GLY A 333 44.35 -24.07 8.45
N ARG A 334 43.60 -23.49 7.50
CA ARG A 334 42.13 -23.71 7.42
C ARG A 334 41.57 -23.16 6.11
N SER A 335 41.52 -23.98 5.07
CA SER A 335 40.68 -23.73 3.91
C SER A 335 39.26 -24.14 4.26
N ASP A 336 38.48 -23.23 4.84
CA ASP A 336 37.04 -23.10 4.59
C ASP A 336 36.49 -21.92 5.40
N ASN A 337 36.14 -20.86 4.68
CA ASN A 337 35.35 -19.73 5.19
C ASN A 337 33.89 -20.19 5.40
N LYS A 338 33.67 -21.12 6.33
CA LYS A 338 32.33 -21.41 6.86
C LYS A 338 32.26 -20.94 8.30
N VAL A 339 31.28 -20.09 8.58
CA VAL A 339 30.88 -19.72 9.93
C VAL A 339 30.53 -21.00 10.69
N GLN A 340 31.28 -21.32 11.74
CA GLN A 340 30.94 -22.43 12.63
C GLN A 340 29.83 -21.96 13.58
N PHE A 341 28.68 -22.61 13.51
CA PHE A 341 27.65 -22.49 14.54
C PHE A 341 28.07 -23.31 15.78
N PRO A 342 27.77 -22.86 17.01
CA PRO A 342 28.05 -23.64 18.21
C PRO A 342 27.27 -24.96 18.20
N ASP A 343 27.96 -26.07 18.48
CA ASP A 343 27.30 -27.38 18.64
C ASP A 343 26.49 -27.40 19.94
N ASP A 344 25.17 -27.51 19.81
CA ASP A 344 24.27 -27.78 20.93
C ASP A 344 24.59 -29.17 21.52
N ASN A 345 25.04 -29.14 22.77
CA ASN A 345 25.38 -30.32 23.55
C ASN A 345 24.14 -31.23 23.70
N LYS A 346 24.28 -32.49 23.27
CA LYS A 346 23.22 -33.50 23.29
C LYS A 346 22.67 -33.73 24.70
N GLY A 347 21.36 -33.55 24.84
CA GLY A 347 20.59 -33.96 26.01
C GLY A 347 19.14 -34.33 25.62
N GLY A 348 18.96 -35.49 24.99
CA GLY A 348 17.75 -36.32 25.00
C GLY A 348 16.44 -35.77 24.43
N ALA A 349 16.06 -36.22 23.22
CA ALA A 349 14.70 -36.63 22.88
C ALA A 349 14.66 -37.31 21.49
N SER A 350 13.96 -38.42 21.42
CA SER A 350 13.73 -39.26 20.23
C SER A 350 13.03 -38.51 19.08
N ALA A 351 13.46 -38.79 17.85
CA ALA A 351 12.86 -38.29 16.62
C ALA A 351 11.40 -38.79 16.43
N PRO A 352 10.47 -37.97 15.90
CA PRO A 352 9.19 -38.45 15.39
C PRO A 352 9.36 -39.09 14.00
N ALA A 353 8.71 -40.23 13.81
CA ALA A 353 8.75 -41.04 12.60
C ALA A 353 8.14 -40.34 11.37
N SER A 354 8.73 -40.59 10.20
CA SER A 354 8.23 -40.21 8.88
C SER A 354 6.90 -40.92 8.54
N PRO A 355 5.95 -40.25 7.85
CA PRO A 355 4.66 -40.84 7.49
C PRO A 355 4.76 -41.82 6.31
N THR A 356 4.17 -43.00 6.50
CA THR A 356 4.03 -44.09 5.51
C THR A 356 2.96 -43.74 4.46
N PRO A 357 3.12 -44.13 3.17
CA PRO A 357 2.09 -43.94 2.14
C PRO A 357 0.91 -44.92 2.29
N PRO A 358 -0.30 -44.56 1.79
CA PRO A 358 -1.52 -45.36 1.97
C PRO A 358 -1.59 -46.60 1.04
N PRO A 359 -2.25 -47.70 1.46
CA PRO A 359 -2.31 -48.93 0.68
C PRO A 359 -3.40 -48.92 -0.41
N SER A 360 -3.06 -49.57 -1.53
CA SER A 360 -3.88 -49.83 -2.71
C SER A 360 -5.01 -50.81 -2.41
N ASN A 361 -6.26 -50.42 -2.66
CA ASN A 361 -7.42 -51.27 -2.44
C ASN A 361 -7.87 -51.94 -3.75
N ASN A 362 -7.42 -53.18 -3.98
CA ASN A 362 -7.96 -54.06 -5.01
C ASN A 362 -9.22 -54.74 -4.49
N LEU A 363 -10.40 -54.29 -4.95
CA LEU A 363 -11.66 -55.01 -4.79
C LEU A 363 -11.88 -55.89 -6.02
N ALA A 364 -11.61 -57.19 -5.86
CA ALA A 364 -12.04 -58.24 -6.76
C ALA A 364 -13.19 -59.05 -6.12
N LEU A 365 -14.08 -59.47 -7.01
CA LEU A 365 -15.42 -60.04 -6.87
C LEU A 365 -15.58 -61.33 -6.01
N ALA A 366 -16.85 -61.53 -5.63
CA ALA A 366 -17.62 -62.80 -5.54
C ALA A 366 -17.67 -63.56 -4.20
N GLN A 367 -18.84 -63.52 -3.56
CA GLN A 367 -19.86 -64.58 -3.66
C GLN A 367 -21.26 -64.05 -3.32
#